data_AF-A0A1Q5S4Y8-F1
#
_entry.id   AF-A0A1Q5S4Y8-F1
#
_cell.length_a   1.000
_cell.length_b   1.000
_cell.length_c   1.000
_cell.angle_alpha   90.00
_cell.angle_beta   90.00
_cell.angle_gamma   90.00
#
_symmetry.space_group_name_H-M   'P 1'
#
loop_
_entity.id
_entity.type
_entity.pdbx_description
1 polymer ?
#
loop_
_entity_poly.entity_id
_entity_poly.type
_entity_poly.pdbx_seq_one_letter_code
_entity_poly.pdbx_strand_id
1 'polypeptide(L)' 'MSQPQLTNAQVMNDQVTHLPVAAGQVGRLSQALMAMVLGVFVVGVVGFAHIDVIHNAAHDVRHSNAFPCH' A
#
# COMPACT_ATOMS: atom_id res chain seq x y z
N MET A 1 26.05 -27.07 51.34
CA MET A 1 24.71 -27.14 50.73
C MET A 1 24.21 -25.69 50.64
N SER A 2 24.46 -25.03 49.51
CA SER A 2 23.56 -24.91 48.33
C SER A 2 22.81 -23.57 48.34
N GLN A 3 23.35 -22.57 47.62
CA GLN A 3 22.49 -21.70 46.77
C GLN A 3 21.91 -22.62 45.68
N PRO A 4 20.69 -22.43 45.11
CA PRO A 4 20.25 -21.22 44.39
C PRO A 4 18.72 -20.94 44.55
N GLN A 5 18.12 -19.82 44.14
CA GLN A 5 17.68 -19.55 42.77
C GLN A 5 17.21 -18.10 42.62
N LEU A 6 17.83 -17.43 41.67
CA LEU A 6 17.39 -16.22 41.00
C LEU A 6 16.29 -16.57 39.98
N THR A 7 15.01 -16.58 40.34
CA THR A 7 13.94 -16.71 39.33
C THR A 7 12.64 -16.10 39.85
N ASN A 8 12.33 -14.85 39.49
CA ASN A 8 10.94 -14.36 39.33
C ASN A 8 10.87 -12.93 38.79
N ALA A 9 11.68 -12.66 37.77
CA ALA A 9 11.44 -11.56 36.86
C ALA A 9 11.65 -12.08 35.44
N GLN A 10 10.79 -13.02 35.04
CA GLN A 10 10.43 -13.19 33.64
C GLN A 10 9.66 -11.92 33.25
N VAL A 11 10.40 -10.82 33.11
CA VAL A 11 9.97 -9.63 32.41
C VAL A 11 9.64 -10.11 31.01
N MET A 12 8.34 -10.20 30.78
CA MET A 12 7.64 -10.17 29.50
C MET A 12 8.62 -9.97 28.34
N ASN A 13 8.95 -11.10 27.71
CA ASN A 13 9.67 -11.20 26.46
C ASN A 13 8.83 -10.51 25.38
N ASP A 14 8.91 -9.17 25.31
CA ASP A 14 8.46 -8.39 24.17
C ASP A 14 9.46 -8.66 23.04
N GLN A 15 9.33 -9.86 22.48
CA GLN A 15 10.04 -10.26 21.30
C GLN A 15 9.41 -9.49 20.15
N VAL A 16 9.86 -8.25 19.97
CA VAL A 16 9.63 -7.45 18.78
C VAL A 16 10.21 -8.26 17.62
N THR A 17 9.35 -9.05 17.00
CA THR A 17 9.62 -9.79 15.79
C THR A 17 9.83 -8.74 14.69
N HIS A 18 11.07 -8.29 14.54
CA HIS A 18 11.48 -7.56 13.36
C HIS A 18 11.41 -8.54 12.18
N LEU A 19 10.23 -8.61 11.57
CA LEU A 19 10.02 -9.39 10.36
C LEU A 19 11.04 -8.91 9.32
N PRO A 20 11.75 -9.83 8.64
CA PRO A 20 12.76 -9.44 7.67
C PRO A 20 12.10 -8.63 6.55
N VAL A 21 12.32 -7.31 6.57
CA VAL A 21 11.88 -6.39 5.50
C VAL A 21 12.49 -6.82 4.15
N ALA A 22 13.57 -7.59 4.16
CA ALA A 22 14.26 -8.07 2.97
C ALA A 22 13.42 -9.06 2.13
N ALA A 23 12.57 -9.89 2.74
CA ALA A 23 11.82 -10.92 2.01
C ALA A 23 10.70 -10.36 1.10
N GLY A 24 10.29 -9.10 1.32
CA GLY A 24 9.21 -8.44 0.58
C GLY A 24 9.68 -7.36 -0.39
N GLN A 25 10.97 -7.12 -0.57
CA GLN A 25 11.47 -5.96 -1.32
C GLN A 25 11.21 -6.07 -2.83
N VAL A 26 11.43 -7.26 -3.41
CA VAL A 26 11.09 -7.56 -4.81
C VAL A 26 9.58 -7.57 -5.03
N GLY A 27 8.80 -8.08 -4.05
CA GLY A 27 7.34 -8.08 -4.11
C GLY A 27 6.75 -6.67 -4.03
N ARG A 28 7.30 -5.80 -3.19
CA ARG A 28 6.90 -4.38 -3.11
C ARG A 28 7.22 -3.63 -4.39
N LEU A 29 8.40 -3.87 -4.97
CA LEU A 29 8.77 -3.26 -6.23
C LEU A 29 7.86 -3.73 -7.36
N SER A 30 7.56 -5.03 -7.45
CA SER A 30 6.65 -5.55 -8.49
C SER A 30 5.23 -5.02 -8.33
N GLN A 31 4.72 -4.93 -7.10
CA GLN A 31 3.43 -4.29 -6.79
C GLN A 31 3.41 -2.82 -7.19
N ALA A 32 4.46 -2.05 -6.86
CA ALA A 32 4.56 -0.64 -7.22
C ALA A 32 4.65 -0.43 -8.73
N LEU A 33 5.41 -1.28 -9.44
CA LEU A 33 5.50 -1.24 -10.90
C LEU A 33 4.15 -1.57 -11.55
N MET A 34 3.43 -2.59 -11.06
CA MET A 34 2.09 -2.90 -11.56
C MET A 34 1.10 -1.77 -11.30
N ALA A 35 1.13 -1.15 -10.12
CA ALA A 35 0.30 0.02 -9.82
C ALA A 35 0.63 1.21 -10.75
N MET A 36 1.92 1.46 -11.02
CA MET A 36 2.36 2.50 -11.96
C MET A 36 1.89 2.22 -13.38
N VAL A 37 2.09 1.00 -13.88
CA VAL A 37 1.65 0.58 -15.22
C VAL A 37 0.14 0.69 -15.35
N LEU A 38 -0.61 0.24 -14.33
CA LEU A 38 -2.07 0.39 -14.30
C LEU A 38 -2.49 1.86 -14.33
N GLY A 39 -1.86 2.72 -13.53
CA GLY A 39 -2.15 4.15 -13.50
C GLY A 39 -1.91 4.81 -14.86
N VAL A 40 -0.77 4.55 -15.49
CA VAL A 40 -0.45 5.06 -16.83
C VAL A 40 -1.44 4.53 -17.87
N PHE A 41 -1.81 3.25 -17.79
CA PHE A 41 -2.80 2.65 -18.68
C PHE A 41 -4.17 3.33 -18.56
N VAL A 42 -4.67 3.54 -17.34
CA VAL A 42 -5.96 4.22 -17.11
C VAL A 42 -5.93 5.64 -17.67
N VAL A 43 -4.88 6.42 -17.36
CA VAL A 43 -4.73 7.80 -17.88
C VAL A 43 -4.64 7.81 -19.40
N GLY A 44 -3.90 6.88 -20.01
CA GLY A 44 -3.75 6.76 -21.45
C GLY A 44 -5.06 6.40 -22.15
N VAL A 45 -5.75 5.35 -21.68
CA VAL A 45 -7.01 4.89 -22.28
C VAL A 45 -8.10 5.94 -22.18
N VAL A 46 -8.29 6.53 -21.00
CA VAL A 46 -9.34 7.52 -20.77
C VAL A 46 -9.01 8.85 -21.44
N GLY A 47 -7.75 9.28 -21.39
CA GLY A 47 -7.29 10.55 -21.96
C GLY A 47 -7.29 10.57 -23.50
N PHE A 48 -7.02 9.44 -24.15
CA PHE A 48 -7.00 9.31 -25.62
C PHE A 48 -8.14 8.46 -26.17
N ALA A 49 -9.19 8.22 -25.38
CA ALA A 49 -10.37 7.50 -25.84
C ALA A 49 -11.00 8.21 -27.05
N HIS A 50 -11.17 7.49 -28.15
CA HIS A 50 -11.97 7.97 -29.30
C HIS A 50 -13.48 7.92 -29.02
N ILE A 51 -13.88 7.40 -27.86
CA ILE A 51 -15.27 7.26 -27.44
C ILE A 51 -15.57 8.39 -26.46
N ASP A 52 -16.30 9.40 -26.93
CA ASP A 52 -16.61 10.62 -26.18
C ASP A 52 -17.20 10.33 -24.79
N VAL A 53 -17.97 9.24 -24.65
CA VAL A 53 -18.59 8.84 -23.38
C VAL A 53 -17.57 8.57 -22.27
N ILE A 54 -16.44 7.93 -22.58
CA ILE A 54 -15.42 7.56 -21.59
C ILE A 54 -14.63 8.80 -21.16
N HIS A 55 -14.31 9.67 -22.12
CA HIS A 55 -13.60 10.92 -21.85
C HIS A 55 -14.47 11.88 -21.02
N ASN A 56 -15.75 12.04 -21.39
CA ASN A 56 -16.69 12.89 -20.67
C ASN A 56 -16.94 12.40 -19.24
N ALA A 57 -17.14 11.08 -19.06
CA ALA A 57 -17.30 10.51 -17.72
C ALA A 57 -16.10 10.79 -16.81
N ALA A 58 -14.87 10.79 -17.35
CA ALA A 58 -13.68 11.10 -16.58
C ALA A 58 -13.57 12.58 -16.20
N HIS A 59 -13.98 13.49 -17.09
CA HIS A 59 -14.11 14.91 -16.75
C HIS A 59 -15.16 15.13 -15.65
N ASP A 60 -16.31 14.47 -15.73
CA ASP A 60 -17.38 14.57 -14.72
C ASP A 60 -16.92 14.08 -13.34
N VAL A 61 -16.15 12.99 -13.29
CA VAL A 61 -15.54 12.47 -12.06
C VAL A 61 -14.55 13.48 -11.47
N ARG A 62 -13.68 14.09 -12.30
CA ARG A 62 -12.75 15.13 -11.84
C ARG A 62 -13.49 16.35 -11.29
N HIS A 63 -14.58 16.78 -11.91
CA HIS A 63 -15.42 17.84 -11.39
C HIS A 63 -16.09 17.47 -10.06
N SER A 64 -16.51 16.21 -9.91
CA SER A 64 -17.08 15.67 -8.66
C SER A 64 -16.04 15.46 -7.56
N ASN A 65 -14.78 15.23 -7.91
CA ASN A 65 -13.69 15.07 -6.95
C ASN A 65 -13.07 16.40 -6.49
N ALA A 66 -13.38 17.52 -7.14
CA ALA A 66 -12.82 18.84 -6.85
C ALA A 66 -13.68 19.70 -5.90
N PHE A 67 -14.89 19.24 -5.52
CA PHE A 67 -15.77 19.93 -4.57
C PHE A 67 -16.13 19.03 -3.37
N PRO A 68 -16.28 19.61 -2.17
CA PRO A 68 -16.29 18.87 -0.91
C PRO A 68 -17.50 17.94 -0.79
N CYS A 69 -17.23 16.68 -0.47
CA CYS A 69 -18.18 15.80 0.18
C CYS A 69 -18.44 16.34 1.60
N HIS A 70 -19.55 17.04 1.78
CA HIS A 70 -20.36 16.86 2.97
C HIS A 70 -20.99 15.47 2.90
#